data_AF-A0A8J8KF97-F1
#
_entry.id   AF-A0A8J8KF97-F1
#
_cell.length_a   1.000
_cell.length_b   1.000
_cell.length_c   1.000
_cell.angle_alpha   90.00
_cell.angle_beta   90.00
_cell.angle_gamma   90.00
#
_symmetry.space_group_name_H-M   'P 1'
#
loop_
_entity.id
_entity.type
_entity.pdbx_description
1 polymer ?
#
loop_
_entity_poly.entity_id
_entity_poly.type
_entity_poly.pdbx_seq_one_letter_code
_entity_poly.pdbx_strand_id
1 'polypeptide(L)'
;MGRLVDRARAVRAGGVHALPPAELRQRHPLHGVAEGVVPRRLPSPVDHDRPGREDDPRLDADVLPGQLPQRRQSRHRAADDRTADAGPGGAVEARPRGSLPRRLRRDHPAAAADQPDPLALPAQFAVALQPGVHGGVPRPGEDGAQRELRPVLQHGSGRSAGRDDHRLPAEQLRRLGPAPATIWRAYDILKNVKIPWRLIRRGLLIAGLAGVVTVTASQLWIRGGARGHVYAESDVPARPVALVLGAQVDPDGRPSGFLAARLAEAKRLYDAGKVQAILVSGDHGEWRYDEPGHMQQWLLANGVPAPKVVADYAGFDTYDSCQRAVRVFGVNAAIVVTQSFHIQRAVTLCRDAGMDAVGVGDDTARQWRPQWERATIREQGAYLKALVDVVTRRDPVYLGPHETGVERALAAPR
;
A
#
# COMPACT_ATOMS: atom_id res chain seq x y z
N MET A 1 -42.68 30.04 20.92
CA MET A 1 -41.73 28.91 20.94
C MET A 1 -40.60 29.22 19.97
N GLY A 2 -39.65 30.03 20.42
CA GLY A 2 -38.58 30.61 19.61
C GLY A 2 -37.40 30.92 20.52
N ARG A 3 -36.19 30.82 19.95
CA ARG A 3 -34.84 30.74 20.55
C ARG A 3 -34.32 29.31 20.69
N LEU A 4 -33.58 28.85 19.67
CA LEU A 4 -32.31 28.12 19.79
C LEU A 4 -31.74 27.70 18.41
N VAL A 5 -31.71 28.65 17.47
CA VAL A 5 -30.84 28.59 16.30
C VAL A 5 -30.34 30.03 16.15
N ASP A 6 -29.15 30.33 16.68
CA ASP A 6 -28.28 31.47 16.34
C ASP A 6 -27.21 31.71 17.41
N ARG A 7 -26.29 30.75 17.56
CA ARG A 7 -25.06 30.96 18.36
C ARG A 7 -23.91 30.05 17.91
N ALA A 8 -23.43 30.24 16.69
CA ALA A 8 -22.09 29.78 16.29
C ALA A 8 -21.60 30.44 14.97
N ARG A 9 -21.72 31.75 14.81
CA ARG A 9 -20.90 32.57 13.91
C ARG A 9 -20.70 33.94 14.53
N ALA A 10 -19.49 34.48 14.41
CA ALA A 10 -19.01 35.81 14.80
C ALA A 10 -18.40 35.99 16.21
N VAL A 11 -17.10 35.68 16.32
CA VAL A 11 -16.08 36.47 17.05
C VAL A 11 -14.79 36.33 16.21
N ARG A 12 -14.54 37.19 15.19
CA ARG A 12 -13.63 38.37 15.22
C ARG A 12 -12.38 38.14 16.07
N ALA A 13 -11.21 37.95 15.47
CA ALA A 13 -10.31 39.02 15.01
C ALA A 13 -9.91 40.01 16.12
N GLY A 14 -8.62 40.03 16.47
CA GLY A 14 -7.96 41.09 17.23
C GLY A 14 -7.46 40.66 18.61
N GLY A 15 -6.14 40.61 18.80
CA GLY A 15 -5.55 40.43 20.14
C GLY A 15 -4.09 39.99 20.12
N VAL A 16 -3.20 40.91 19.75
CA VAL A 16 -1.74 40.79 19.85
C VAL A 16 -1.36 40.83 21.34
N HIS A 17 -0.70 39.80 21.87
CA HIS A 17 -0.09 39.84 23.20
C HIS A 17 1.38 40.21 23.09
N ALA A 18 1.71 41.39 23.63
CA ALA A 18 3.07 41.89 23.80
C ALA A 18 3.81 41.12 24.90
N LEU A 19 5.07 40.75 24.62
CA LEU A 19 6.07 40.29 25.59
C LEU A 19 6.90 41.49 26.08
N PRO A 20 7.34 41.52 27.36
CA PRO A 20 8.16 42.61 27.88
C PRO A 20 9.66 42.44 27.51
N PRO A 21 10.45 43.54 27.50
CA PRO A 21 11.85 43.52 27.07
C PRO A 21 12.80 43.16 28.22
N ALA A 22 13.85 42.40 27.91
CA ALA A 22 15.03 42.24 28.75
C ALA A 22 16.27 42.72 27.99
N GLU A 23 17.08 43.51 28.68
CA GLU A 23 18.16 44.35 28.16
C GLU A 23 19.42 43.61 27.71
N LEU A 24 20.12 44.30 26.81
CA LEU A 24 21.47 44.11 26.27
C LEU A 24 22.57 43.77 27.30
N ARG A 25 23.48 42.87 26.88
CA ARG A 25 24.93 43.02 27.11
C ARG A 25 25.75 42.68 25.86
N GLN A 26 26.26 43.77 25.28
CA GLN A 26 27.47 44.00 24.49
C GLN A 26 28.47 42.83 24.30
N ARG A 27 28.93 42.64 23.06
CA ARG A 27 30.36 42.70 22.66
C ARG A 27 30.50 42.86 21.13
N HIS A 28 31.57 43.57 20.77
CA HIS A 28 31.87 44.29 19.52
C HIS A 28 32.21 43.42 18.28
N PRO A 29 32.29 44.05 17.07
CA PRO A 29 32.34 43.42 15.76
C PRO A 29 33.75 43.33 15.15
N LEU A 30 33.89 42.55 14.07
CA LEU A 30 34.96 42.73 13.09
C LEU A 30 34.41 42.84 11.66
N HIS A 31 35.00 43.81 10.97
CA HIS A 31 34.76 44.36 9.63
C HIS A 31 35.24 43.46 8.47
N GLY A 32 34.71 43.75 7.27
CA GLY A 32 35.34 43.48 5.95
C GLY A 32 34.31 43.00 4.91
N VAL A 33 33.60 43.87 4.15
CA VAL A 33 34.00 44.54 2.88
C VAL A 33 34.29 43.48 1.78
N ALA A 34 33.62 43.40 0.62
CA ALA A 34 33.33 44.44 -0.38
C ALA A 34 32.18 44.05 -1.36
N GLU A 35 31.46 45.08 -1.86
CA GLU A 35 31.09 45.40 -3.26
C GLU A 35 30.64 44.26 -4.22
N GLY A 36 29.56 44.33 -5.00
CA GLY A 36 28.71 45.43 -5.47
C GLY A 36 28.54 45.31 -6.99
N VAL A 37 27.35 44.95 -7.50
CA VAL A 37 26.89 45.23 -8.89
C VAL A 37 25.35 45.30 -8.93
N VAL A 38 24.84 46.41 -9.46
CA VAL A 38 23.42 46.76 -9.73
C VAL A 38 23.17 46.64 -11.26
N PRO A 39 21.92 46.43 -11.74
CA PRO A 39 21.63 45.72 -12.98
C PRO A 39 21.48 46.62 -14.22
N ARG A 40 21.57 46.03 -15.42
CA ARG A 40 21.26 46.71 -16.69
C ARG A 40 19.93 46.25 -17.30
N ARG A 41 19.19 47.26 -17.76
CA ARG A 41 17.87 47.26 -18.41
C ARG A 41 17.86 46.65 -19.82
N LEU A 42 16.67 46.18 -20.19
CA LEU A 42 16.15 45.91 -21.54
C LEU A 42 16.36 47.08 -22.53
N PRO A 43 16.25 46.77 -23.84
CA PRO A 43 15.22 47.42 -24.64
C PRO A 43 14.44 46.48 -25.57
N SER A 44 13.12 46.67 -25.64
CA SER A 44 12.31 46.53 -26.87
C SER A 44 12.26 47.92 -27.54
N PRO A 45 12.10 48.07 -28.87
CA PRO A 45 10.74 48.22 -29.41
C PRO A 45 10.53 47.82 -30.90
N VAL A 46 9.26 47.79 -31.32
CA VAL A 46 8.65 48.46 -32.49
C VAL A 46 7.61 47.58 -33.21
N ASP A 47 6.48 48.23 -33.43
CA ASP A 47 5.17 47.82 -33.93
C ASP A 47 5.00 48.25 -35.41
N HIS A 48 3.88 47.81 -36.00
CA HIS A 48 3.18 48.30 -37.19
C HIS A 48 3.39 47.57 -38.52
N ASP A 49 2.38 46.77 -38.87
CA ASP A 49 1.94 46.61 -40.25
C ASP A 49 0.39 46.62 -40.32
N ARG A 50 -0.16 47.66 -40.97
CA ARG A 50 -1.51 47.72 -41.59
C ARG A 50 -1.51 48.85 -42.62
N PRO A 51 -2.11 48.62 -43.80
CA PRO A 51 -3.36 49.32 -44.17
C PRO A 51 -4.31 48.37 -44.97
N GLY A 52 -5.62 48.56 -45.19
CA GLY A 52 -6.66 49.60 -44.99
C GLY A 52 -8.06 48.94 -45.19
N ARG A 53 -9.15 49.51 -44.64
CA ARG A 53 -10.33 50.12 -45.34
C ARG A 53 -10.95 49.26 -46.47
N GLU A 54 -12.25 48.99 -46.57
CA GLU A 54 -13.45 49.85 -46.38
C GLU A 54 -14.75 48.99 -46.47
N ASP A 55 -15.83 49.53 -45.88
CA ASP A 55 -17.26 49.45 -46.25
C ASP A 55 -18.10 48.14 -46.17
N ASP A 56 -19.00 48.16 -45.16
CA ASP A 56 -20.35 47.57 -45.12
C ASP A 56 -21.32 48.56 -45.86
N PRO A 57 -22.53 48.22 -46.40
CA PRO A 57 -23.52 47.41 -45.66
C PRO A 57 -24.63 46.65 -46.42
N ARG A 58 -25.49 45.96 -45.62
CA ARG A 58 -26.93 45.60 -45.82
C ARG A 58 -27.22 44.25 -46.54
N LEU A 59 -28.14 43.35 -46.14
CA LEU A 59 -29.38 43.38 -45.33
C LEU A 59 -29.77 41.97 -44.77
N ASP A 60 -30.43 42.00 -43.61
CA ASP A 60 -31.66 41.32 -43.13
C ASP A 60 -31.89 39.79 -43.03
N ALA A 61 -32.66 39.48 -41.97
CA ALA A 61 -33.49 38.30 -41.65
C ALA A 61 -32.75 37.11 -40.98
N ASP A 62 -33.16 36.50 -39.86
CA ASP A 62 -34.48 36.36 -39.22
C ASP A 62 -34.36 36.03 -37.71
N VAL A 63 -35.44 36.30 -36.98
CA VAL A 63 -35.64 36.06 -35.54
C VAL A 63 -36.70 34.96 -35.31
N LEU A 64 -36.47 34.14 -34.25
CA LEU A 64 -37.35 33.18 -33.50
C LEU A 64 -37.20 31.67 -33.77
N PRO A 65 -37.01 30.87 -32.69
CA PRO A 65 -37.44 29.47 -32.65
C PRO A 65 -38.65 29.27 -31.70
N GLY A 66 -39.71 28.67 -32.25
CA GLY A 66 -40.90 28.20 -31.53
C GLY A 66 -40.94 26.68 -31.37
N GLN A 67 -41.14 26.27 -30.11
CA GLN A 67 -41.75 25.05 -29.55
C GLN A 67 -42.11 23.86 -30.47
N LEU A 68 -41.62 22.66 -30.10
CA LEU A 68 -42.07 21.36 -30.59
C LEU A 68 -43.09 20.72 -29.63
N PRO A 69 -44.18 20.09 -30.11
CA PRO A 69 -45.13 19.38 -29.27
C PRO A 69 -44.90 17.86 -29.20
N GLN A 70 -45.44 17.27 -28.13
CA GLN A 70 -45.47 15.84 -27.83
C GLN A 70 -46.60 15.05 -28.54
N ARG A 71 -46.33 13.73 -28.70
CA ARG A 71 -47.23 12.55 -28.58
C ARG A 71 -48.23 12.18 -29.69
N ARG A 72 -48.13 10.90 -30.12
CA ARG A 72 -49.16 9.82 -30.13
C ARG A 72 -48.45 8.51 -30.55
N GLN A 73 -48.33 7.45 -29.74
CA GLN A 73 -49.29 6.40 -29.34
C GLN A 73 -50.11 5.75 -30.48
N SER A 74 -49.81 4.47 -30.74
CA SER A 74 -50.80 3.42 -31.07
C SER A 74 -50.27 2.03 -30.70
N ARG A 75 -51.09 1.28 -29.94
CA ARG A 75 -50.96 -0.13 -29.52
C ARG A 75 -51.88 -1.01 -30.38
N HIS A 76 -51.50 -2.27 -30.63
CA HIS A 76 -52.35 -3.50 -30.62
C HIS A 76 -51.39 -4.72 -30.69
N ARG A 77 -51.24 -5.57 -29.66
CA ARG A 77 -52.00 -6.80 -29.26
C ARG A 77 -52.05 -7.89 -30.36
N ALA A 78 -51.96 -9.21 -30.15
CA ALA A 78 -51.43 -10.19 -29.17
C ALA A 78 -52.07 -11.58 -29.53
N ALA A 79 -51.44 -12.69 -29.09
CA ALA A 79 -51.89 -14.12 -29.04
C ALA A 79 -51.66 -14.95 -30.32
N ASP A 80 -50.78 -15.97 -30.34
CA ASP A 80 -50.72 -17.31 -29.68
C ASP A 80 -51.51 -18.39 -30.46
N ASP A 81 -50.83 -19.44 -30.95
CA ASP A 81 -50.99 -20.82 -30.44
C ASP A 81 -49.94 -21.82 -30.99
N ARG A 82 -49.69 -22.87 -30.19
CA ARG A 82 -48.73 -24.00 -30.33
C ARG A 82 -49.35 -25.14 -31.18
N THR A 83 -48.65 -26.16 -31.73
CA THR A 83 -48.00 -27.35 -31.10
C THR A 83 -47.38 -28.22 -32.23
N ALA A 84 -46.11 -28.65 -32.17
CA ALA A 84 -45.57 -29.98 -31.77
C ALA A 84 -45.94 -31.20 -32.66
N ASP A 85 -44.96 -31.99 -33.15
CA ASP A 85 -44.61 -33.32 -32.58
C ASP A 85 -43.41 -34.05 -33.29
N ALA A 86 -42.73 -34.87 -32.49
CA ALA A 86 -42.03 -36.17 -32.72
C ALA A 86 -40.82 -36.37 -33.69
N GLY A 87 -39.64 -36.60 -33.09
CA GLY A 87 -39.05 -37.96 -32.97
C GLY A 87 -38.15 -38.57 -34.08
N PRO A 88 -37.23 -39.52 -33.74
CA PRO A 88 -35.89 -39.65 -34.36
C PRO A 88 -35.61 -41.01 -35.08
N GLY A 89 -34.48 -41.12 -35.81
CA GLY A 89 -33.91 -42.43 -36.16
C GLY A 89 -32.91 -42.49 -37.33
N GLY A 90 -31.64 -42.76 -37.01
CA GLY A 90 -30.83 -43.88 -37.53
C GLY A 90 -30.60 -44.12 -39.04
N ALA A 91 -29.31 -44.25 -39.37
CA ALA A 91 -28.66 -45.23 -40.28
C ALA A 91 -28.09 -44.76 -41.63
N VAL A 92 -27.11 -45.56 -42.08
CA VAL A 92 -26.39 -45.68 -43.38
C VAL A 92 -24.98 -45.03 -43.39
N GLU A 93 -23.88 -45.80 -43.22
CA GLU A 93 -23.05 -46.53 -44.23
C GLU A 93 -22.43 -45.59 -45.31
N ALA A 94 -21.17 -45.64 -45.77
CA ALA A 94 -20.07 -46.61 -45.72
C ALA A 94 -18.70 -45.92 -46.04
N ARG A 95 -17.62 -46.66 -45.70
CA ARG A 95 -16.14 -46.54 -45.90
C ARG A 95 -15.59 -46.21 -47.33
N PRO A 96 -14.26 -46.28 -47.65
CA PRO A 96 -12.99 -45.92 -46.97
C PRO A 96 -11.88 -45.28 -47.89
N ARG A 97 -10.70 -44.95 -47.29
CA ARG A 97 -9.29 -45.06 -47.79
C ARG A 97 -8.47 -43.76 -47.80
N GLY A 98 -7.24 -43.85 -47.26
CA GLY A 98 -6.19 -42.85 -47.43
C GLY A 98 -5.06 -42.95 -46.41
N SER A 99 -4.20 -43.96 -46.56
CA SER A 99 -2.95 -44.18 -45.82
C SER A 99 -1.86 -43.14 -46.15
N LEU A 100 -1.14 -42.63 -45.15
CA LEU A 100 0.13 -41.89 -45.32
C LEU A 100 1.26 -42.58 -44.52
N PRO A 101 2.44 -42.84 -45.12
CA PRO A 101 3.55 -43.50 -44.45
C PRO A 101 4.62 -42.53 -43.88
N ARG A 102 5.48 -43.16 -43.09
CA ARG A 102 6.61 -42.70 -42.26
C ARG A 102 7.84 -42.18 -43.01
N ARG A 103 8.55 -41.29 -42.29
CA ARG A 103 10.03 -41.09 -42.14
C ARG A 103 10.84 -40.60 -43.34
N LEU A 104 11.65 -39.55 -43.06
CA LEU A 104 13.07 -39.52 -43.41
C LEU A 104 13.86 -38.72 -42.36
N ARG A 105 14.96 -39.33 -41.94
CA ARG A 105 15.98 -38.93 -40.96
C ARG A 105 17.16 -38.39 -41.78
N ARG A 106 17.80 -37.29 -41.37
CA ARG A 106 19.16 -36.92 -41.81
C ARG A 106 19.87 -36.11 -40.72
N ASP A 107 20.73 -36.84 -40.00
CA ASP A 107 22.12 -36.59 -39.60
C ASP A 107 22.67 -35.16 -39.40
N HIS A 108 23.37 -35.02 -38.27
CA HIS A 108 24.25 -33.93 -37.82
C HIS A 108 25.54 -33.78 -38.67
N PRO A 109 26.27 -32.67 -38.48
CA PRO A 109 27.47 -32.77 -37.63
C PRO A 109 27.63 -31.65 -36.60
N ALA A 110 28.39 -31.98 -35.56
CA ALA A 110 28.77 -31.14 -34.44
C ALA A 110 29.91 -30.16 -34.78
N ALA A 111 29.91 -28.98 -34.14
CA ALA A 111 31.10 -28.17 -33.90
C ALA A 111 30.93 -27.40 -32.58
N ALA A 112 31.90 -27.58 -31.69
CA ALA A 112 32.01 -26.96 -30.38
C ALA A 112 32.66 -25.57 -30.48
N ALA A 113 32.19 -24.60 -29.68
CA ALA A 113 32.98 -23.47 -29.20
C ALA A 113 32.24 -22.72 -28.05
N ASP A 114 32.91 -22.68 -26.90
CA ASP A 114 32.88 -21.72 -25.79
C ASP A 114 31.73 -20.70 -25.67
N GLN A 115 31.02 -20.80 -24.54
CA GLN A 115 30.28 -19.70 -23.92
C GLN A 115 31.14 -19.04 -22.83
N PRO A 116 31.12 -17.70 -22.68
CA PRO A 116 31.35 -17.07 -21.40
C PRO A 116 30.04 -16.64 -20.72
N ASP A 117 30.03 -16.93 -19.42
CA ASP A 117 29.04 -16.72 -18.36
C ASP A 117 28.59 -15.24 -18.20
N PRO A 118 27.27 -14.91 -18.15
CA PRO A 118 26.81 -13.54 -17.92
C PRO A 118 26.61 -13.26 -16.42
N LEU A 119 27.67 -13.42 -15.63
CA LEU A 119 27.77 -12.92 -14.25
C LEU A 119 29.14 -12.27 -14.01
N ALA A 120 29.38 -11.15 -14.67
CA ALA A 120 30.53 -10.29 -14.39
C ALA A 120 30.05 -8.86 -14.09
N LEU A 121 29.97 -8.51 -12.81
CA LEU A 121 29.87 -7.12 -12.36
C LEU A 121 31.28 -6.51 -12.31
N PRO A 122 31.48 -5.25 -12.73
CA PRO A 122 32.76 -4.59 -12.65
C PRO A 122 33.14 -4.27 -11.20
N ALA A 123 34.36 -4.66 -10.82
CA ALA A 123 34.97 -4.40 -9.53
C ALA A 123 35.32 -2.92 -9.37
N GLN A 124 34.55 -2.18 -8.57
CA GLN A 124 34.94 -0.87 -8.06
C GLN A 124 34.51 -0.63 -6.61
N PHE A 125 34.47 -1.65 -5.74
CA PHE A 125 34.47 -1.46 -4.28
C PHE A 125 35.07 -2.69 -3.60
N ALA A 126 36.40 -2.77 -3.62
CA ALA A 126 37.15 -3.72 -2.80
C ALA A 126 37.94 -2.92 -1.76
N VAL A 127 37.52 -2.99 -0.49
CA VAL A 127 38.31 -2.51 0.65
C VAL A 127 38.68 -3.71 1.52
N ALA A 128 39.99 -3.94 1.54
CA ALA A 128 40.88 -4.70 2.41
C ALA A 128 40.31 -5.49 3.61
N LEU A 129 40.67 -6.78 3.65
CA LEU A 129 40.87 -7.57 4.87
C LEU A 129 42.33 -8.05 4.90
N GLN A 130 43.02 -7.84 6.03
CA GLN A 130 44.36 -8.40 6.30
C GLN A 130 44.27 -9.73 7.08
N PRO A 131 45.29 -10.62 7.00
CA PRO A 131 45.24 -11.99 7.52
C PRO A 131 46.09 -12.24 8.79
N GLY A 132 45.77 -13.35 9.49
CA GLY A 132 46.64 -14.04 10.45
C GLY A 132 45.84 -14.94 11.40
N VAL A 133 46.23 -16.14 11.87
CA VAL A 133 47.36 -17.07 11.68
C VAL A 133 46.84 -18.47 12.13
N HIS A 134 47.40 -19.54 11.56
CA HIS A 134 47.07 -20.97 11.78
C HIS A 134 47.46 -21.58 13.16
N GLY A 135 46.72 -22.62 13.54
CA GLY A 135 47.09 -23.74 14.44
C GLY A 135 45.84 -24.58 14.71
N GLY A 136 45.70 -25.89 14.47
CA GLY A 136 46.62 -27.01 14.66
C GLY A 136 45.92 -27.99 15.62
N VAL A 137 45.22 -29.01 15.10
CA VAL A 137 44.38 -29.95 15.87
C VAL A 137 45.19 -31.19 16.29
N PRO A 138 45.04 -31.71 17.54
CA PRO A 138 45.48 -33.06 17.87
C PRO A 138 44.30 -34.04 18.04
N ARG A 139 44.51 -35.26 17.53
CA ARG A 139 43.71 -36.47 17.79
C ARG A 139 44.30 -37.27 18.97
N PRO A 140 43.50 -38.17 19.55
CA PRO A 140 44.00 -39.54 19.76
C PRO A 140 43.00 -40.64 19.37
N GLY A 141 43.53 -41.73 18.77
CA GLY A 141 43.02 -43.11 18.93
C GLY A 141 43.66 -43.72 20.20
N GLU A 142 43.47 -44.96 20.61
CA GLU A 142 42.82 -46.16 20.10
C GLU A 142 42.27 -46.90 21.35
N ASP A 143 41.23 -47.73 21.19
CA ASP A 143 41.21 -49.11 21.69
C ASP A 143 39.79 -49.71 21.62
N GLY A 144 39.73 -50.92 21.07
CA GLY A 144 38.87 -51.98 21.60
C GLY A 144 37.44 -52.09 21.06
N ALA A 145 37.31 -52.71 19.88
CA ALA A 145 36.09 -53.40 19.48
C ALA A 145 35.74 -54.56 20.45
N GLN A 146 34.45 -54.83 20.67
CA GLN A 146 33.73 -56.04 20.25
C GLN A 146 32.38 -56.23 20.98
N ARG A 147 31.33 -56.50 20.16
CA ARG A 147 30.24 -57.51 20.31
C ARG A 147 29.41 -57.52 21.61
N GLU A 148 28.11 -57.84 21.68
CA GLU A 148 27.15 -58.44 20.76
C GLU A 148 25.72 -58.28 21.33
N LEU A 149 24.75 -58.77 20.55
CA LEU A 149 23.30 -58.60 20.63
C LEU A 149 22.55 -59.57 21.59
N ARG A 150 21.53 -59.00 22.27
CA ARG A 150 20.21 -59.58 22.68
C ARG A 150 20.18 -60.74 23.73
N PRO A 151 19.00 -61.21 24.18
CA PRO A 151 18.21 -60.65 25.29
C PRO A 151 17.87 -61.72 26.37
N VAL A 152 17.60 -61.33 27.63
CA VAL A 152 17.01 -62.26 28.61
C VAL A 152 15.94 -61.57 29.45
N LEU A 153 14.73 -62.13 29.38
CA LEU A 153 13.61 -61.90 30.28
C LEU A 153 13.86 -62.66 31.59
N GLN A 154 13.77 -61.99 32.76
CA GLN A 154 12.78 -62.25 33.82
C GLN A 154 13.13 -61.57 35.16
N HIS A 155 12.07 -60.96 35.72
CA HIS A 155 11.74 -60.60 37.10
C HIS A 155 12.81 -60.36 38.20
N GLY A 156 12.70 -59.18 38.83
CA GLY A 156 13.19 -58.88 40.16
C GLY A 156 12.59 -57.58 40.70
N SER A 157 11.71 -57.71 41.68
CA SER A 157 10.96 -56.70 42.45
C SER A 157 11.70 -55.41 42.87
N GLY A 158 10.99 -54.28 42.74
CA GLY A 158 10.84 -53.25 43.78
C GLY A 158 12.04 -52.34 44.12
N ARG A 159 11.93 -51.05 43.76
CA ARG A 159 12.19 -49.90 44.64
C ARG A 159 11.80 -48.59 43.95
N SER A 160 11.10 -47.75 44.71
CA SER A 160 10.58 -46.44 44.33
C SER A 160 11.72 -45.46 44.02
N ALA A 161 11.70 -44.84 42.84
CA ALA A 161 12.61 -43.75 42.48
C ALA A 161 11.96 -42.40 42.81
N GLY A 162 12.67 -41.63 43.64
CA GLY A 162 12.27 -40.33 44.15
C GLY A 162 12.17 -39.26 43.06
N ARG A 163 11.23 -38.35 43.30
CA ARG A 163 10.96 -37.13 42.54
C ARG A 163 11.97 -36.07 42.98
N ASP A 164 12.90 -35.71 42.11
CA ASP A 164 13.84 -34.60 42.35
C ASP A 164 13.08 -33.27 42.38
N ASP A 165 13.03 -32.66 43.57
CA ASP A 165 12.36 -31.39 43.86
C ASP A 165 13.42 -30.27 43.72
N HIS A 166 13.36 -29.49 42.63
CA HIS A 166 14.17 -28.27 42.47
C HIS A 166 13.67 -27.18 43.44
N ARG A 167 13.88 -27.37 44.75
CA ARG A 167 13.71 -26.32 45.75
C ARG A 167 15.00 -25.52 45.83
N LEU A 168 14.89 -24.21 45.63
CA LEU A 168 15.98 -23.28 45.90
C LEU A 168 16.44 -23.46 47.37
N PRO A 169 17.76 -23.52 47.62
CA PRO A 169 18.29 -23.76 48.95
C PRO A 169 17.79 -22.69 49.94
N ALA A 170 17.41 -23.13 51.14
CA ALA A 170 16.74 -22.31 52.16
C ALA A 170 17.51 -21.03 52.55
N GLU A 171 18.81 -20.97 52.29
CA GLU A 171 19.64 -19.78 52.48
C GLU A 171 19.35 -18.64 51.49
N GLN A 172 18.99 -18.94 50.24
CA GLN A 172 18.60 -17.91 49.27
C GLN A 172 17.28 -17.24 49.65
N LEU A 173 16.33 -18.00 50.20
CA LEU A 173 15.06 -17.47 50.71
C LEU A 173 15.26 -16.58 51.95
N ARG A 174 16.26 -16.85 52.78
CA ARG A 174 16.59 -16.02 53.96
C ARG A 174 17.21 -14.66 53.60
N ARG A 175 17.87 -14.55 52.44
CA ARG A 175 18.45 -13.27 51.96
C ARG A 175 17.41 -12.29 51.40
N LEU A 176 16.21 -12.76 51.07
CA LEU A 176 15.16 -11.92 50.50
C LEU A 176 14.42 -11.05 51.53
N GLY A 177 14.63 -11.29 52.84
CA GLY A 177 13.95 -10.58 53.91
C GLY A 177 12.43 -10.79 53.91
N PRO A 178 11.70 -10.40 54.96
CA PRO A 178 10.25 -10.36 54.91
C PRO A 178 9.81 -9.34 53.85
N ALA A 179 8.82 -9.69 53.02
CA ALA A 179 8.22 -8.75 52.09
C ALA A 179 7.83 -7.47 52.87
N PRO A 180 8.20 -6.26 52.39
CA PRO A 180 7.98 -5.04 53.13
C PRO A 180 6.50 -4.92 53.52
N ALA A 181 6.21 -4.47 54.75
CA ALA A 181 4.87 -4.43 55.34
C ALA A 181 3.82 -3.70 54.46
N THR A 182 4.28 -2.87 53.53
CA THR A 182 3.47 -2.22 52.49
C THR A 182 2.81 -3.21 51.53
N ILE A 183 3.49 -4.30 51.16
CA ILE A 183 2.96 -5.35 50.27
C ILE A 183 1.83 -6.12 50.96
N TRP A 184 2.02 -6.49 52.23
CA TRP A 184 0.97 -7.18 53.01
C TRP A 184 -0.22 -6.28 53.30
N ARG A 185 0.00 -4.98 53.60
CA ARG A 185 -1.09 -4.00 53.74
C ARG A 185 -1.88 -3.82 52.45
N ALA A 186 -1.21 -3.73 51.30
CA ALA A 186 -1.89 -3.65 50.01
C ALA A 186 -2.70 -4.93 49.72
N TYR A 187 -2.14 -6.11 50.00
CA TYR A 187 -2.83 -7.40 49.88
C TYR A 187 -4.07 -7.49 50.78
N ASP A 188 -3.97 -7.05 52.04
CA ASP A 188 -5.07 -7.07 53.00
C ASP A 188 -6.21 -6.11 52.62
N ILE A 189 -5.88 -4.98 51.99
CA ILE A 189 -6.85 -4.06 51.42
C ILE A 189 -7.52 -4.70 50.19
N LEU A 190 -6.73 -5.23 49.25
CA LEU A 190 -7.20 -5.80 47.98
C LEU A 190 -8.06 -7.07 48.18
N LYS A 191 -7.71 -7.96 49.11
CA LYS A 191 -8.43 -9.23 49.34
C LYS A 191 -9.85 -9.03 49.88
N ASN A 192 -10.13 -7.86 50.47
CA ASN A 192 -11.43 -7.51 51.04
C ASN A 192 -12.29 -6.64 50.12
N VAL A 193 -11.79 -6.23 48.95
CA VAL A 193 -12.58 -5.50 47.95
C VAL A 193 -13.58 -6.45 47.30
N LYS A 194 -14.78 -6.53 47.86
CA LYS A 194 -15.92 -7.22 47.23
C LYS A 194 -16.48 -6.33 46.12
N ILE A 195 -15.88 -6.36 44.92
CA ILE A 195 -16.47 -5.68 43.77
C ILE A 195 -17.78 -6.41 43.44
N PRO A 196 -18.95 -5.76 43.58
CA PRO A 196 -20.20 -6.43 43.35
C PRO A 196 -20.30 -6.76 41.86
N TRP A 197 -20.64 -8.01 41.52
CA TRP A 197 -20.70 -8.51 40.14
C TRP A 197 -21.49 -7.61 39.18
N ARG A 198 -22.51 -6.90 39.70
CA ARG A 198 -23.28 -5.89 38.95
C ARG A 198 -22.42 -4.73 38.41
N LEU A 199 -21.39 -4.28 39.12
CA LEU A 199 -20.49 -3.22 38.67
C LEU A 199 -19.51 -3.74 37.62
N ILE A 200 -18.97 -4.96 37.79
CA ILE A 200 -18.14 -5.62 36.77
C ILE A 200 -18.94 -5.78 35.48
N ARG A 201 -20.16 -6.33 35.57
CA ARG A 201 -21.05 -6.50 34.41
C ARG A 201 -21.38 -5.18 33.73
N ARG A 202 -21.68 -4.12 34.48
CA ARG A 202 -21.91 -2.78 33.92
C ARG A 202 -20.66 -2.24 33.22
N GLY A 203 -19.48 -2.40 33.82
CA GLY A 203 -18.21 -2.02 33.22
C GLY A 203 -17.97 -2.73 31.88
N LEU A 204 -18.16 -4.05 31.83
CA LEU A 204 -18.05 -4.84 30.60
C LEU A 204 -19.07 -4.41 29.53
N LEU A 205 -20.32 -4.09 29.91
CA LEU A 205 -21.33 -3.60 28.99
C LEU A 205 -20.97 -2.21 28.41
N ILE A 206 -20.48 -1.30 29.25
CA ILE A 206 -20.04 0.03 28.81
C ILE A 206 -18.82 -0.10 27.89
N ALA A 207 -17.83 -0.92 28.25
CA ALA A 207 -16.66 -1.17 27.41
C ALA A 207 -17.05 -1.80 26.07
N GLY A 208 -17.97 -2.78 26.08
CA GLY A 208 -18.52 -3.37 24.86
C GLY A 208 -19.22 -2.35 23.97
N LEU A 209 -20.08 -1.50 24.54
CA LEU A 209 -20.76 -0.43 23.82
C LEU A 209 -19.77 0.58 23.23
N ALA A 210 -18.77 1.01 24.02
CA ALA A 210 -17.72 1.92 23.54
C ALA A 210 -16.93 1.30 22.38
N GLY A 211 -16.62 0.00 22.46
CA GLY A 211 -16.00 -0.75 21.36
C GLY A 211 -16.83 -0.72 20.08
N VAL A 212 -18.13 -1.02 20.17
CA VAL A 212 -19.06 -0.97 19.02
C VAL A 212 -19.16 0.43 18.42
N VAL A 213 -19.27 1.47 19.27
CA VAL A 213 -19.30 2.87 18.82
C VAL A 213 -18.01 3.21 18.06
N THR A 214 -16.85 2.79 18.59
CA THR A 214 -15.54 3.09 17.98
C THR A 214 -15.39 2.42 16.61
N VAL A 215 -15.76 1.14 16.49
CA VAL A 215 -15.76 0.39 15.22
C VAL A 215 -16.71 1.01 14.21
N THR A 216 -17.88 1.45 14.66
CA THR A 216 -18.88 2.06 13.77
C THR A 216 -18.42 3.44 13.32
N ALA A 217 -17.86 4.24 14.22
CA ALA A 217 -17.31 5.56 13.90
C ALA A 217 -16.16 5.48 12.90
N SER A 218 -15.24 4.52 13.05
CA SER A 218 -14.14 4.34 12.09
C SER A 218 -14.66 3.96 10.70
N GLN A 219 -15.64 3.06 10.61
CA GLN A 219 -16.29 2.74 9.34
C GLN A 219 -16.98 3.95 8.69
N LEU A 220 -17.72 4.74 9.47
CA LEU A 220 -18.39 5.93 8.96
C LEU A 220 -17.41 7.00 8.50
N TRP A 221 -16.30 7.20 9.23
CA TRP A 221 -15.25 8.12 8.84
C TRP A 221 -14.58 7.70 7.53
N ILE A 222 -14.16 6.44 7.39
CA ILE A 222 -13.57 5.91 6.15
C ILE A 222 -14.54 6.02 4.97
N ARG A 223 -15.80 5.60 5.14
CA ARG A 223 -16.80 5.69 4.06
C ARG A 223 -17.11 7.14 3.70
N GLY A 224 -17.15 8.03 4.69
CA GLY A 224 -17.35 9.46 4.49
C GLY A 224 -16.20 10.12 3.74
N GLY A 225 -14.96 9.83 4.12
CA GLY A 225 -13.75 10.37 3.50
C GLY A 225 -13.55 9.95 2.05
N ALA A 226 -14.00 8.74 1.69
CA ALA A 226 -13.94 8.23 0.32
C ALA A 226 -15.16 8.60 -0.54
N ARG A 227 -16.24 9.13 0.05
CA ARG A 227 -17.50 9.38 -0.66
C ARG A 227 -17.29 10.41 -1.79
N GLY A 228 -17.68 10.04 -3.01
CA GLY A 228 -17.49 10.88 -4.20
C GLY A 228 -16.05 10.92 -4.72
N HIS A 229 -15.16 10.08 -4.19
CA HIS A 229 -13.75 10.03 -4.59
C HIS A 229 -13.29 8.66 -5.09
N VAL A 230 -14.22 7.70 -5.26
CA VAL A 230 -13.94 6.37 -5.81
C VAL A 230 -14.70 6.23 -7.13
N TYR A 231 -14.00 5.82 -8.18
CA TYR A 231 -14.48 5.80 -9.55
C TYR A 231 -14.19 4.47 -10.23
N ALA A 232 -14.93 4.19 -11.31
CA ALA A 232 -14.51 3.23 -12.30
C ALA A 232 -13.31 3.80 -13.10
N GLU A 233 -12.49 2.93 -13.67
CA GLU A 233 -11.33 3.27 -14.49
C GLU A 233 -11.65 4.27 -15.63
N SER A 234 -12.77 4.07 -16.33
CA SER A 234 -13.18 4.93 -17.45
C SER A 234 -13.52 6.35 -17.00
N ASP A 235 -14.13 6.47 -15.82
CA ASP A 235 -14.81 7.68 -15.35
C ASP A 235 -13.93 8.50 -14.42
N VAL A 236 -12.81 7.94 -13.94
CA VAL A 236 -11.93 8.61 -13.00
C VAL A 236 -11.38 9.91 -13.60
N PRO A 237 -11.44 11.04 -12.87
CA PRO A 237 -10.82 12.27 -13.31
C PRO A 237 -9.29 12.12 -13.32
N ALA A 238 -8.65 12.68 -14.35
CA ALA A 238 -7.20 12.60 -14.50
C ALA A 238 -6.46 13.25 -13.32
N ARG A 239 -5.32 12.66 -12.97
CA ARG A 239 -4.36 13.18 -11.98
C ARG A 239 -2.94 12.95 -12.50
N PRO A 240 -1.94 13.73 -12.09
CA PRO A 240 -0.60 13.59 -12.65
C PRO A 240 0.04 12.22 -12.37
N VAL A 241 -0.27 11.61 -11.22
CA VAL A 241 0.36 10.39 -10.73
C VAL A 241 -0.68 9.30 -10.45
N ALA A 242 -0.38 8.05 -10.83
CA ALA A 242 -1.01 6.88 -10.22
C ALA A 242 -0.18 6.43 -9.01
N LEU A 243 -0.77 6.40 -7.82
CA LEU A 243 -0.16 5.81 -6.63
C LEU A 243 -0.65 4.37 -6.50
N VAL A 244 0.22 3.41 -6.82
CA VAL A 244 -0.09 1.98 -6.77
C VAL A 244 0.34 1.42 -5.43
N LEU A 245 -0.63 0.93 -4.67
CA LEU A 245 -0.39 0.39 -3.34
C LEU A 245 0.16 -1.03 -3.45
N GLY A 246 1.10 -1.34 -2.59
CA GLY A 246 1.73 -2.64 -2.47
C GLY A 246 0.81 -3.80 -2.05
N ALA A 247 1.16 -5.00 -2.48
CA ALA A 247 0.58 -6.29 -2.10
C ALA A 247 1.65 -7.39 -2.27
N GLN A 248 1.29 -8.64 -1.99
CA GLN A 248 2.26 -9.73 -1.97
C GLN A 248 3.01 -9.92 -3.31
N VAL A 249 4.34 -10.10 -3.21
CA VAL A 249 5.18 -10.72 -4.24
C VAL A 249 5.47 -12.17 -3.85
N ASP A 250 5.35 -13.07 -4.81
CA ASP A 250 5.61 -14.50 -4.63
C ASP A 250 7.11 -14.77 -4.41
N PRO A 251 7.51 -15.90 -3.80
CA PRO A 251 8.92 -16.20 -3.53
C PRO A 251 9.84 -16.24 -4.76
N ASP A 252 9.26 -16.39 -5.96
CA ASP A 252 9.96 -16.38 -7.24
C ASP A 252 10.04 -14.97 -7.88
N GLY A 253 9.61 -13.93 -7.15
CA GLY A 253 9.64 -12.54 -7.60
C GLY A 253 8.42 -12.12 -8.43
N ARG A 254 7.47 -13.01 -8.70
CA ARG A 254 6.28 -12.64 -9.47
C ARG A 254 5.29 -11.85 -8.60
N PRO A 255 4.69 -10.76 -9.10
CA PRO A 255 3.58 -10.13 -8.42
C PRO A 255 2.45 -11.14 -8.21
N SER A 256 1.93 -11.22 -6.98
CA SER A 256 0.73 -12.02 -6.71
C SER A 256 -0.42 -11.55 -7.60
N GLY A 257 -1.45 -12.36 -7.73
CA GLY A 257 -2.63 -12.00 -8.51
C GLY A 257 -3.23 -10.62 -8.14
N PHE A 258 -3.27 -10.29 -6.85
CA PHE A 258 -3.76 -8.99 -6.37
C PHE A 258 -2.83 -7.86 -6.80
N LEU A 259 -1.52 -8.05 -6.71
CA LEU A 259 -0.53 -7.04 -7.10
C LEU A 259 -0.54 -6.84 -8.61
N ALA A 260 -0.53 -7.93 -9.38
CA ALA A 260 -0.61 -7.90 -10.85
C ALA A 260 -1.87 -7.16 -11.34
N ALA A 261 -3.02 -7.38 -10.70
CA ALA A 261 -4.25 -6.67 -11.04
C ALA A 261 -4.14 -5.15 -10.81
N ARG A 262 -3.51 -4.71 -9.71
CA ARG A 262 -3.25 -3.28 -9.45
C ARG A 262 -2.29 -2.67 -10.48
N LEU A 263 -1.24 -3.40 -10.85
CA LEU A 263 -0.27 -2.93 -11.83
C LEU A 263 -0.89 -2.85 -13.23
N ALA A 264 -1.73 -3.82 -13.59
CA ALA A 264 -2.51 -3.80 -14.83
C ALA A 264 -3.47 -2.60 -14.87
N GLU A 265 -4.16 -2.31 -13.77
CA GLU A 265 -5.02 -1.12 -13.62
C GLU A 265 -4.21 0.18 -13.82
N ALA A 266 -3.08 0.30 -13.14
CA ALA A 266 -2.20 1.48 -13.26
C ALA A 266 -1.66 1.67 -14.68
N LYS A 267 -1.30 0.56 -15.35
CA LYS A 267 -0.90 0.58 -16.76
C LYS A 267 -2.04 1.08 -17.66
N ARG A 268 -3.27 0.59 -17.49
CA ARG A 268 -4.41 1.05 -18.30
C ARG A 268 -4.70 2.54 -18.09
N LEU A 269 -4.59 3.03 -16.85
CA LEU A 269 -4.68 4.46 -16.56
C LEU A 269 -3.59 5.27 -17.25
N TYR A 270 -2.35 4.75 -17.30
CA TYR A 270 -1.24 5.38 -18.02
C TYR A 270 -1.50 5.42 -19.54
N ASP A 271 -1.86 4.27 -20.12
CA ASP A 271 -2.15 4.11 -21.55
C ASP A 271 -3.33 5.00 -21.99
N ALA A 272 -4.36 5.12 -21.15
CA ALA A 272 -5.52 6.00 -21.37
C ALA A 272 -5.22 7.50 -21.15
N GLY A 273 -3.98 7.85 -20.79
CA GLY A 273 -3.56 9.22 -20.56
C GLY A 273 -4.07 9.84 -19.24
N LYS A 274 -4.77 9.08 -18.39
CA LYS A 274 -5.34 9.53 -17.10
C LYS A 274 -4.28 9.89 -16.07
N VAL A 275 -3.08 9.30 -16.21
CA VAL A 275 -1.89 9.62 -15.40
C VAL A 275 -0.64 9.77 -16.27
N GLN A 276 0.31 10.59 -15.82
CA GLN A 276 1.56 10.86 -16.55
C GLN A 276 2.77 10.12 -15.96
N ALA A 277 2.70 9.73 -14.69
CA ALA A 277 3.71 8.95 -13.99
C ALA A 277 3.03 7.92 -13.06
N ILE A 278 3.75 6.85 -12.73
CA ILE A 278 3.32 5.81 -11.79
C ILE A 278 4.30 5.78 -10.62
N LEU A 279 3.79 5.99 -9.41
CA LEU A 279 4.51 5.79 -8.16
C LEU A 279 4.05 4.45 -7.57
N VAL A 280 4.95 3.47 -7.49
CA VAL A 280 4.70 2.18 -6.83
C VAL A 280 5.23 2.26 -5.40
N SER A 281 4.38 2.03 -4.39
CA SER A 281 4.75 2.15 -2.98
C SER A 281 4.45 0.87 -2.23
N GLY A 282 5.49 0.30 -1.61
CA GLY A 282 5.43 -0.98 -0.91
C GLY A 282 6.63 -1.18 0.02
N ASP A 283 6.73 -2.39 0.55
CA ASP A 283 7.69 -2.74 1.60
C ASP A 283 9.02 -3.28 1.00
N HIS A 284 10.14 -2.75 1.51
CA HIS A 284 11.50 -3.28 1.30
C HIS A 284 12.28 -3.43 2.64
N GLY A 285 11.57 -3.68 3.73
CA GLY A 285 12.14 -3.78 5.09
C GLY A 285 13.00 -5.03 5.31
N GLU A 286 12.84 -6.06 4.47
CA GLU A 286 13.67 -7.25 4.49
C GLU A 286 14.62 -7.27 3.29
N TRP A 287 15.90 -7.56 3.52
CA TRP A 287 16.92 -7.57 2.48
C TRP A 287 16.65 -8.52 1.31
N ARG A 288 15.76 -9.52 1.50
CA ARG A 288 15.34 -10.50 0.47
C ARG A 288 14.03 -10.13 -0.24
N TYR A 289 13.35 -9.06 0.17
CA TYR A 289 12.02 -8.74 -0.33
C TYR A 289 12.01 -7.33 -0.90
N ASP A 290 12.05 -7.21 -2.23
CA ASP A 290 11.97 -5.93 -2.94
C ASP A 290 10.66 -5.80 -3.71
N GLU A 291 9.57 -5.57 -3.00
CA GLU A 291 8.26 -5.47 -3.65
C GLU A 291 8.18 -4.31 -4.67
N PRO A 292 8.57 -3.07 -4.34
CA PRO A 292 8.54 -1.97 -5.31
C PRO A 292 9.43 -2.21 -6.52
N GLY A 293 10.58 -2.89 -6.37
CA GLY A 293 11.42 -3.30 -7.49
C GLY A 293 10.72 -4.28 -8.43
N HIS A 294 10.02 -5.29 -7.91
CA HIS A 294 9.24 -6.22 -8.73
C HIS A 294 8.04 -5.54 -9.40
N MET A 295 7.39 -4.60 -8.71
CA MET A 295 6.32 -3.78 -9.30
C MET A 295 6.83 -2.94 -10.46
N GLN A 296 7.98 -2.28 -10.29
CA GLN A 296 8.62 -1.50 -11.33
C GLN A 296 8.97 -2.38 -12.53
N GLN A 297 9.69 -3.49 -12.31
CA GLN A 297 10.07 -4.43 -13.37
C GLN A 297 8.87 -4.95 -14.16
N TRP A 298 7.77 -5.27 -13.48
CA TRP A 298 6.54 -5.69 -14.15
C TRP A 298 5.98 -4.60 -15.07
N LEU A 299 5.92 -3.34 -14.62
CA LEU A 299 5.44 -2.22 -15.44
C LEU A 299 6.33 -1.99 -16.67
N LEU A 300 7.66 -2.08 -16.50
CA LEU A 300 8.61 -1.96 -17.60
C LEU A 300 8.43 -3.09 -18.62
N ALA A 301 8.33 -4.33 -18.15
CA ALA A 301 8.09 -5.50 -19.00
C ALA A 301 6.74 -5.43 -19.74
N ASN A 302 5.78 -4.65 -19.23
CA ASN A 302 4.48 -4.40 -19.86
C ASN A 302 4.42 -3.06 -20.60
N GLY A 303 5.57 -2.46 -20.93
CA GLY A 303 5.67 -1.35 -21.88
C GLY A 303 5.49 0.05 -21.30
N VAL A 304 5.49 0.21 -19.97
CA VAL A 304 5.60 1.55 -19.37
C VAL A 304 7.05 2.01 -19.44
N PRO A 305 7.38 3.21 -19.98
CA PRO A 305 8.76 3.66 -20.06
C PRO A 305 9.42 3.81 -18.69
N ALA A 306 10.70 3.44 -18.58
CA ALA A 306 11.44 3.50 -17.31
C ALA A 306 11.43 4.87 -16.61
N PRO A 307 11.55 6.01 -17.33
CA PRO A 307 11.44 7.33 -16.70
C PRO A 307 10.08 7.62 -16.07
N LYS A 308 9.04 6.84 -16.37
CA LYS A 308 7.66 7.07 -15.92
C LYS A 308 7.26 6.26 -14.69
N VAL A 309 8.15 5.39 -14.21
CA VAL A 309 7.89 4.55 -13.03
C VAL A 309 8.87 4.88 -11.92
N VAL A 310 8.34 5.29 -10.77
CA VAL A 310 9.10 5.66 -9.58
C VAL A 310 8.74 4.67 -8.46
N ALA A 311 9.74 4.20 -7.73
CA ALA A 311 9.56 3.26 -6.63
C ALA A 311 9.73 3.95 -5.26
N ASP A 312 8.82 3.67 -4.35
CA ASP A 312 8.87 4.00 -2.93
C ASP A 312 9.05 2.74 -2.09
N TYR A 313 10.26 2.56 -1.55
CA TYR A 313 10.71 1.39 -0.80
C TYR A 313 10.35 1.38 0.69
N ALA A 314 9.65 2.40 1.18
CA ALA A 314 9.30 2.52 2.60
C ALA A 314 7.79 2.72 2.83
N GLY A 315 6.97 2.17 1.94
CA GLY A 315 5.51 2.13 2.06
C GLY A 315 5.01 0.91 2.84
N PHE A 316 5.38 0.78 4.12
CA PHE A 316 5.07 -0.42 4.94
C PHE A 316 3.58 -0.62 5.22
N ASP A 317 2.82 0.47 5.27
CA ASP A 317 1.37 0.42 5.28
C ASP A 317 0.79 1.57 4.45
N THR A 318 -0.51 1.55 4.23
CA THR A 318 -1.21 2.56 3.42
C THR A 318 -1.02 3.98 3.96
N TYR A 319 -0.92 4.15 5.29
CA TYR A 319 -0.71 5.47 5.88
C TYR A 319 0.70 5.97 5.54
N ASP A 320 1.71 5.09 5.62
CA ASP A 320 3.08 5.40 5.20
C ASP A 320 3.14 5.77 3.73
N SER A 321 2.55 4.97 2.84
CA SER A 321 2.50 5.26 1.40
C SER A 321 1.88 6.63 1.10
N CYS A 322 0.75 6.95 1.72
CA CYS A 322 0.07 8.23 1.51
C CYS A 322 0.90 9.42 2.05
N GLN A 323 1.43 9.32 3.26
CA GLN A 323 2.23 10.37 3.88
C GLN A 323 3.55 10.60 3.12
N ARG A 324 4.20 9.52 2.68
CA ARG A 324 5.44 9.59 1.91
C ARG A 324 5.20 10.14 0.51
N ALA A 325 4.14 9.73 -0.18
CA ALA A 325 3.79 10.30 -1.49
C ALA A 325 3.77 11.84 -1.44
N VAL A 326 3.14 12.43 -0.41
CA VAL A 326 3.11 13.88 -0.23
C VAL A 326 4.46 14.45 0.22
N ARG A 327 5.02 13.95 1.33
CA ARG A 327 6.14 14.58 2.04
C ARG A 327 7.51 14.30 1.42
N VAL A 328 7.64 13.16 0.74
CA VAL A 328 8.89 12.64 0.18
C VAL A 328 8.92 12.87 -1.31
N PHE A 329 7.84 12.54 -2.02
CA PHE A 329 7.77 12.58 -3.49
C PHE A 329 6.99 13.79 -4.04
N GLY A 330 6.56 14.72 -3.19
CA GLY A 330 5.89 15.95 -3.64
C GLY A 330 4.54 15.73 -4.34
N VAL A 331 3.90 14.56 -4.16
CA VAL A 331 2.66 14.20 -4.85
C VAL A 331 1.47 14.89 -4.19
N ASN A 332 1.00 15.98 -4.80
CA ASN A 332 -0.15 16.74 -4.31
C ASN A 332 -1.50 16.22 -4.84
N ALA A 333 -1.51 15.43 -5.92
CA ALA A 333 -2.73 14.93 -6.55
C ALA A 333 -2.48 13.57 -7.24
N ALA A 334 -3.30 12.56 -6.97
CA ALA A 334 -3.07 11.20 -7.49
C ALA A 334 -4.35 10.39 -7.70
N ILE A 335 -4.28 9.42 -8.62
CA ILE A 335 -5.21 8.28 -8.66
C ILE A 335 -4.60 7.16 -7.82
N VAL A 336 -5.24 6.84 -6.70
CA VAL A 336 -4.87 5.73 -5.83
C VAL A 336 -5.39 4.43 -6.44
N VAL A 337 -4.51 3.45 -6.62
CA VAL A 337 -4.82 2.17 -7.28
C VAL A 337 -4.64 1.03 -6.28
N THR A 338 -5.73 0.33 -5.97
CA THR A 338 -5.72 -0.87 -5.12
C THR A 338 -6.97 -1.73 -5.40
N GLN A 339 -7.31 -2.72 -4.56
CA GLN A 339 -8.58 -3.45 -4.68
C GLN A 339 -9.77 -2.67 -4.12
N SER A 340 -10.98 -2.96 -4.61
CA SER A 340 -12.21 -2.28 -4.17
C SER A 340 -12.54 -2.46 -2.69
N PHE A 341 -12.16 -3.57 -2.04
CA PHE A 341 -12.35 -3.72 -0.59
C PHE A 341 -11.44 -2.76 0.20
N HIS A 342 -10.31 -2.35 -0.37
CA HIS A 342 -9.31 -1.50 0.28
C HIS A 342 -9.42 -0.01 -0.11
N ILE A 343 -9.99 0.28 -1.29
CA ILE A 343 -9.92 1.62 -1.90
C ILE A 343 -10.49 2.74 -1.01
N GLN A 344 -11.54 2.46 -0.23
CA GLN A 344 -12.14 3.45 0.66
C GLN A 344 -11.16 3.94 1.73
N ARG A 345 -10.40 3.03 2.35
CA ARG A 345 -9.40 3.41 3.35
C ARG A 345 -8.23 4.12 2.69
N ALA A 346 -7.76 3.62 1.56
CA ALA A 346 -6.62 4.21 0.85
C ALA A 346 -6.90 5.65 0.44
N VAL A 347 -8.05 5.92 -0.20
CA VAL A 347 -8.46 7.29 -0.56
C VAL A 347 -8.61 8.17 0.67
N THR A 348 -9.24 7.68 1.74
CA THR A 348 -9.43 8.49 2.96
C THR A 348 -8.10 8.90 3.58
N LEU A 349 -7.17 7.97 3.75
CA LEU A 349 -5.84 8.25 4.32
C LEU A 349 -5.03 9.20 3.44
N CYS A 350 -5.08 9.02 2.14
CA CYS A 350 -4.36 9.89 1.21
C CYS A 350 -4.93 11.31 1.20
N ARG A 351 -6.24 11.47 1.33
CA ARG A 351 -6.87 12.78 1.50
C ARG A 351 -6.54 13.42 2.85
N ASP A 352 -6.48 12.63 3.91
CA ASP A 352 -6.07 13.10 5.25
C ASP A 352 -4.61 13.60 5.25
N ALA A 353 -3.73 12.93 4.48
CA ALA A 353 -2.35 13.38 4.23
C ALA A 353 -2.24 14.71 3.44
N GLY A 354 -3.36 15.27 2.96
CA GLY A 354 -3.42 16.51 2.21
C GLY A 354 -3.35 16.35 0.69
N MET A 355 -3.42 15.12 0.17
CA MET A 355 -3.41 14.85 -1.27
C MET A 355 -4.81 15.00 -1.88
N ASP A 356 -4.93 15.62 -3.06
CA ASP A 356 -6.11 15.54 -3.92
C ASP A 356 -6.20 14.15 -4.56
N ALA A 357 -6.58 13.19 -3.73
CA ALA A 357 -6.67 11.79 -4.09
C ALA A 357 -8.09 11.40 -4.53
N VAL A 358 -8.15 10.71 -5.65
CA VAL A 358 -9.28 9.88 -6.11
C VAL A 358 -8.80 8.44 -6.22
N GLY A 359 -9.70 7.47 -6.28
CA GLY A 359 -9.34 6.05 -6.25
C GLY A 359 -10.03 5.22 -7.32
N VAL A 360 -9.29 4.23 -7.83
CA VAL A 360 -9.84 3.14 -8.66
C VAL A 360 -9.56 1.81 -7.95
N GLY A 361 -10.63 1.05 -7.73
CA GLY A 361 -10.60 -0.22 -7.03
C GLY A 361 -10.74 -1.39 -8.00
N ASP A 362 -9.71 -2.23 -8.11
CA ASP A 362 -9.76 -3.49 -8.84
C ASP A 362 -10.74 -4.47 -8.18
N ASP A 363 -11.56 -5.11 -9.01
CA ASP A 363 -12.48 -6.18 -8.64
C ASP A 363 -12.14 -7.52 -9.32
N THR A 364 -11.20 -7.55 -10.26
CA THR A 364 -10.84 -8.78 -10.99
C THR A 364 -10.24 -9.84 -10.05
N ALA A 365 -9.56 -9.40 -8.98
CA ALA A 365 -9.04 -10.27 -7.93
C ALA A 365 -10.12 -11.02 -7.13
N ARG A 366 -11.43 -10.68 -7.27
CA ARG A 366 -12.54 -11.42 -6.63
C ARG A 366 -12.62 -12.88 -7.06
N GLN A 367 -12.02 -13.25 -8.18
CA GLN A 367 -11.91 -14.65 -8.60
C GLN A 367 -11.21 -15.52 -7.54
N TRP A 368 -10.32 -14.94 -6.72
CA TRP A 368 -9.68 -15.60 -5.59
C TRP A 368 -10.47 -15.38 -4.29
N ARG A 369 -11.71 -15.92 -4.26
CA ARG A 369 -12.70 -15.65 -3.18
C ARG A 369 -12.14 -15.81 -1.76
N PRO A 370 -11.45 -16.90 -1.39
CA PRO A 370 -11.00 -17.08 -0.01
C PRO A 370 -10.00 -16.00 0.44
N GLN A 371 -9.13 -15.55 -0.48
CA GLN A 371 -8.17 -14.48 -0.24
C GLN A 371 -8.90 -13.14 -0.14
N TRP A 372 -9.85 -12.88 -1.04
CA TRP A 372 -10.66 -11.67 -1.06
C TRP A 372 -11.46 -11.49 0.24
N GLU A 373 -12.14 -12.54 0.70
CA GLU A 373 -12.94 -12.52 1.93
C GLU A 373 -12.07 -12.28 3.16
N ARG A 374 -10.93 -12.98 3.26
CA ARG A 374 -9.95 -12.75 4.33
C ARG A 374 -9.44 -11.30 4.34
N ALA A 375 -9.09 -10.76 3.18
CA ALA A 375 -8.65 -9.37 3.05
C ALA A 375 -9.76 -8.37 3.44
N THR A 376 -10.99 -8.62 3.01
CA THR A 376 -12.17 -7.80 3.34
C THR A 376 -12.47 -7.79 4.84
N ILE A 377 -12.32 -8.93 5.52
CA ILE A 377 -12.48 -9.02 6.98
C ILE A 377 -11.35 -8.29 7.70
N ARG A 378 -10.09 -8.50 7.27
CA ARG A 378 -8.93 -7.79 7.79
C ARG A 378 -9.08 -6.27 7.71
N GLU A 379 -9.77 -5.80 6.67
CA GLU A 379 -9.99 -4.38 6.44
C GLU A 379 -10.81 -3.71 7.56
N GLN A 380 -11.68 -4.44 8.26
CA GLN A 380 -12.42 -3.91 9.40
C GLN A 380 -11.47 -3.51 10.55
N GLY A 381 -10.45 -4.33 10.81
CA GLY A 381 -9.39 -4.01 11.76
C GLY A 381 -8.50 -2.87 11.27
N ALA A 382 -8.24 -2.83 9.95
CA ALA A 382 -7.45 -1.77 9.34
C ALA A 382 -8.12 -0.39 9.42
N TYR A 383 -9.46 -0.31 9.45
CA TYR A 383 -10.17 0.96 9.65
C TYR A 383 -9.95 1.54 11.05
N LEU A 384 -9.93 0.68 12.08
CA LEU A 384 -9.58 1.10 13.44
C LEU A 384 -8.13 1.59 13.50
N LYS A 385 -7.20 0.82 12.92
CA LYS A 385 -5.79 1.21 12.86
C LYS A 385 -5.62 2.56 12.13
N ALA A 386 -6.28 2.76 11.00
CA ALA A 386 -6.24 4.03 10.26
C ALA A 386 -6.72 5.22 11.12
N LEU A 387 -7.79 5.03 11.89
CA LEU A 387 -8.26 6.08 12.81
C LEU A 387 -7.20 6.40 13.87
N VAL A 388 -6.54 5.38 14.43
CA VAL A 388 -5.44 5.58 15.40
C VAL A 388 -4.25 6.30 14.75
N ASP A 389 -3.83 5.87 13.55
CA ASP A 389 -2.72 6.47 12.83
C ASP A 389 -2.96 7.98 12.58
N VAL A 390 -4.17 8.34 12.13
CA VAL A 390 -4.56 9.75 11.88
C VAL A 390 -4.69 10.56 13.17
N VAL A 391 -5.32 10.02 14.22
CA VAL A 391 -5.47 10.73 15.50
C VAL A 391 -4.13 10.96 16.18
N THR A 392 -3.23 9.98 16.11
CA THR A 392 -1.89 10.07 16.68
C THR A 392 -0.93 10.87 15.80
N ARG A 393 -1.25 11.07 14.53
CA ARG A 393 -0.39 11.71 13.52
C ARG A 393 1.02 11.13 13.54
N ARG A 394 1.12 9.80 13.65
CA ARG A 394 2.43 9.15 13.65
C ARG A 394 3.20 9.53 12.38
N ASP A 395 4.51 9.65 12.48
CA ASP A 395 5.35 9.75 11.28
C ASP A 395 5.43 8.38 10.57
N PRO A 396 5.69 8.36 9.25
CA PRO A 396 6.03 7.12 8.55
C PRO A 396 7.24 6.43 9.19
N VAL A 397 7.30 5.09 9.11
CA VAL A 397 8.40 4.33 9.72
C VAL A 397 9.76 4.84 9.24
N TYR A 398 9.87 5.10 7.94
CA TYR A 398 10.95 5.88 7.36
C TYR A 398 10.37 7.03 6.55
N LEU A 399 10.71 8.28 6.89
CA LEU A 399 10.35 9.44 6.07
C LEU A 399 11.41 9.69 4.99
N GLY A 400 12.70 9.60 5.30
CA GLY A 400 13.77 9.85 4.32
C GLY A 400 13.83 11.31 3.83
N PRO A 401 14.82 11.65 2.99
CA PRO A 401 14.92 12.96 2.36
C PRO A 401 13.88 13.12 1.24
N HIS A 402 13.68 14.35 0.75
CA HIS A 402 12.86 14.59 -0.44
C HIS A 402 13.48 13.91 -1.68
N GLU A 403 12.65 13.21 -2.44
CA GLU A 403 13.01 12.45 -3.64
C GLU A 403 12.46 13.12 -4.89
N THR A 404 13.31 13.33 -5.89
CA THR A 404 12.97 14.05 -7.13
C THR A 404 12.47 13.14 -8.27
N GLY A 405 12.21 11.86 -7.95
CA GLY A 405 11.87 10.84 -8.94
C GLY A 405 10.56 11.14 -9.67
N VAL A 406 9.54 11.59 -8.94
CA VAL A 406 8.22 11.90 -9.51
C VAL A 406 8.28 13.16 -10.38
N GLU A 407 8.99 14.20 -9.94
CA GLU A 407 9.18 15.43 -10.71
C GLU A 407 9.87 15.14 -12.04
N ARG A 408 10.93 14.32 -12.02
CA ARG A 408 11.61 13.87 -13.25
C ARG A 408 10.68 13.03 -14.13
N ALA A 409 9.86 12.16 -13.55
CA ALA A 409 8.91 11.35 -14.30
C ALA A 409 7.81 12.18 -14.98
N LEU A 410 7.31 13.22 -14.31
CA LEU A 410 6.34 14.16 -14.86
C LEU A 410 6.94 15.04 -15.96
N ALA A 411 8.21 15.43 -15.83
CA ALA A 411 8.91 16.22 -16.84
C ALA A 411 9.35 15.42 -18.08
N ALA A 412 9.49 14.08 -17.95
CA ALA A 412 9.92 13.24 -19.06
C ALA A 412 8.88 13.23 -20.21
N PRO A 413 9.30 13.12 -21.48
CA PRO A 413 8.40 12.86 -22.60
C PRO A 413 7.60 11.57 -22.39
N ARG A 414 6.40 11.51 -22.97
CA ARG A 414 5.52 10.34 -22.88
C ARG A 414 5.97 9.18 -23.76
#